data_AF-M6GID0-F1
#
_entry.id   AF-M6GID0-F1
#
_cell.length_a   1.000
_cell.length_b   1.000
_cell.length_c   1.000
_cell.angle_alpha   90.00
_cell.angle_beta   90.00
_cell.angle_gamma   90.00
#
_symmetry.space_group_name_H-M   'P 1'
#
loop_
_entity.id
_entity.type
_entity.pdbx_description
1 polymer ?
#
loop_
_entity_poly.entity_id
_entity_poly.type
_entity_poly.pdbx_seq_one_letter_code
_entity_poly.pdbx_strand_id
1 'polypeptide(L)'
;MAMAKEDAGKKRIFSNYIVDQDFQFKFLLNYSLLIVFGLILTLGFLYWLNYTKFDKGVVFRLRNDPIKVYQKGFEDHNGVEREKFVEREIFLPDYDHKLDMFTIQVKGILFLSCLFLGMTTIFTIIYSHKMAGPIYNIKNQLRKLAAGEEPARKIKIRKGDEFQELADLLNQVIETRINNRKTKFFSLKVRKLSFIRVVKKFHNGDSQN
;
A
#
# COMPACT_ATOMS: atom_id res chain seq x y z
N MET A 1 53.97 -2.44 22.46
CA MET A 1 53.52 -2.43 21.04
C MET A 1 52.67 -3.66 20.80
N ALA A 2 51.35 -3.52 20.86
CA ALA A 2 50.40 -4.50 20.35
C ALA A 2 49.09 -3.77 20.08
N MET A 3 48.68 -3.85 18.83
CA MET A 3 47.65 -3.09 18.14
C MET A 3 46.29 -3.73 18.45
N ALA A 4 45.41 -3.04 19.19
CA ALA A 4 44.04 -3.49 19.41
C ALA A 4 43.15 -2.90 18.31
N LYS A 5 42.74 -3.82 17.45
CA LYS A 5 41.92 -3.70 16.25
C LYS A 5 40.67 -2.84 16.45
N GLU A 6 40.55 -1.79 15.65
CA GLU A 6 39.35 -0.99 15.50
C GLU A 6 38.33 -1.82 14.70
N ASP A 7 37.33 -2.37 15.38
CA ASP A 7 36.27 -3.15 14.75
C ASP A 7 35.32 -2.20 14.00
N ALA A 8 35.61 -2.05 12.70
CA ALA A 8 34.83 -1.29 11.74
C ALA A 8 33.35 -1.70 11.76
N GLY A 9 32.50 -0.71 12.06
CA GLY A 9 31.05 -0.81 12.10
C GLY A 9 30.48 -1.38 10.80
N LYS A 10 30.11 -2.66 10.84
CA LYS A 10 29.31 -3.30 9.79
C LYS A 10 27.90 -2.71 9.83
N LYS A 11 27.66 -1.64 9.06
CA LYS A 11 26.32 -1.05 8.85
C LYS A 11 25.37 -2.15 8.39
N ARG A 12 24.51 -2.63 9.29
CA ARG A 12 23.41 -3.57 9.01
C ARG A 12 22.26 -2.80 8.36
N ILE A 13 22.38 -2.48 7.08
CA ILE A 13 21.39 -1.65 6.36
C ILE A 13 20.08 -2.43 6.11
N PHE A 14 20.17 -3.74 5.84
CA PHE A 14 19.02 -4.56 5.46
C PHE A 14 18.34 -5.33 6.61
N SER A 15 18.97 -5.38 7.79
CA SER A 15 18.46 -6.17 8.93
C SER A 15 17.39 -5.45 9.76
N ASN A 16 17.08 -4.18 9.45
CA ASN A 16 16.13 -3.37 10.22
C ASN A 16 14.71 -3.30 9.62
N TYR A 17 14.47 -3.92 8.46
CA TYR A 17 13.18 -3.83 7.77
C TYR A 17 12.18 -4.94 8.18
N ILE A 18 12.68 -6.05 8.73
CA ILE A 18 11.89 -7.19 9.16
C ILE A 18 11.74 -7.15 10.68
N VAL A 19 10.68 -6.50 11.17
CA VAL A 19 10.41 -6.36 12.61
C VAL A 19 9.37 -7.40 13.09
N ASP A 20 8.35 -7.67 12.28
CA ASP A 20 7.29 -8.66 12.58
C ASP A 20 6.87 -9.33 11.26
N GLN A 21 7.47 -10.49 10.96
CA GLN A 21 7.25 -11.23 9.72
C GLN A 21 5.80 -11.72 9.60
N ASP A 22 5.15 -12.06 10.72
CA ASP A 22 3.81 -12.61 10.70
C ASP A 22 2.79 -11.55 10.28
N PHE A 23 2.93 -10.33 10.80
CA PHE A 23 2.07 -9.22 10.39
C PHE A 23 2.39 -8.76 8.97
N GLN A 24 3.67 -8.55 8.64
CA GLN A 24 4.08 -8.10 7.30
C GLN A 24 3.67 -9.10 6.22
N PHE A 25 3.78 -10.40 6.46
CA PHE A 25 3.42 -11.44 5.51
C PHE A 25 1.90 -11.52 5.32
N LYS A 26 1.11 -11.49 6.40
CA LYS A 26 -0.35 -11.44 6.31
C LYS A 26 -0.84 -10.21 5.55
N PHE A 27 -0.23 -9.06 5.82
CA PHE A 27 -0.52 -7.83 5.10
C PHE A 27 -0.16 -7.98 3.62
N LEU A 28 1.07 -8.39 3.31
CA LEU A 28 1.54 -8.56 1.95
C LEU A 28 0.68 -9.56 1.15
N LEU A 29 0.25 -10.65 1.78
CA LEU A 29 -0.59 -11.68 1.15
C LEU A 29 -1.99 -11.17 0.81
N ASN A 30 -2.60 -10.36 1.68
CA ASN A 30 -3.89 -9.75 1.38
C ASN A 30 -3.81 -8.77 0.20
N TYR A 31 -2.73 -7.99 0.10
CA TYR A 31 -2.54 -7.05 -1.00
C TYR A 31 -2.05 -7.73 -2.29
N SER A 32 -1.33 -8.84 -2.20
CA SER A 32 -0.93 -9.62 -3.38
C SER A 32 -2.15 -10.20 -4.09
N LEU A 33 -3.19 -10.60 -3.36
CA LEU A 33 -4.47 -11.01 -3.95
C LEU A 33 -5.11 -9.88 -4.78
N LEU A 34 -5.05 -8.64 -4.29
CA LEU A 34 -5.56 -7.47 -5.01
C LEU A 34 -4.75 -7.20 -6.28
N ILE A 35 -3.42 -7.36 -6.22
CA ILE A 35 -2.53 -7.25 -7.36
C ILE A 35 -2.84 -8.32 -8.42
N VAL A 36 -2.97 -9.59 -8.00
CA VAL A 36 -3.30 -10.71 -8.89
C VAL A 36 -4.68 -10.50 -9.52
N PHE A 37 -5.65 -10.03 -8.75
CA PHE A 37 -6.97 -9.69 -9.27
C PHE A 37 -6.90 -8.58 -10.33
N GLY A 38 -6.14 -7.51 -10.09
CA GLY A 38 -5.92 -6.44 -11.07
C GLY A 38 -5.25 -6.93 -12.36
N LEU A 39 -4.27 -7.85 -12.24
CA LEU A 39 -3.64 -8.51 -13.38
C LEU A 39 -4.64 -9.33 -14.20
N ILE A 40 -5.45 -10.16 -13.55
CA ILE A 40 -6.49 -10.97 -14.20
C ILE A 40 -7.51 -10.07 -14.90
N LEU A 41 -7.95 -8.99 -14.25
CA LEU A 41 -8.90 -8.04 -14.82
C LEU A 41 -8.31 -7.38 -16.07
N THR A 42 -7.05 -6.95 -16.01
CA THR A 42 -6.35 -6.32 -17.15
C THR A 42 -6.20 -7.31 -18.32
N LEU A 43 -5.77 -8.54 -18.05
CA LEU A 43 -5.62 -9.58 -19.07
C LEU A 43 -6.97 -9.98 -19.66
N GLY A 44 -8.01 -10.12 -18.83
CA GLY A 44 -9.38 -10.41 -19.26
C GLY A 44 -9.95 -9.29 -20.14
N PHE A 45 -9.68 -8.03 -19.79
CA PHE A 45 -10.06 -6.87 -20.58
C PHE A 45 -9.33 -6.85 -21.94
N LEU A 46 -8.02 -7.13 -21.95
CA LEU A 46 -7.24 -7.24 -23.19
C LEU A 46 -7.73 -8.39 -24.08
N TYR A 47 -8.04 -9.54 -23.49
CA TYR A 47 -8.62 -10.69 -24.20
C TYR A 47 -9.99 -10.33 -24.79
N TRP A 48 -10.84 -9.66 -24.03
CA TRP A 48 -12.16 -9.22 -24.49
C TRP A 48 -12.06 -8.21 -25.64
N LEU A 49 -11.13 -7.25 -25.57
CA LEU A 49 -10.84 -6.33 -26.68
C LEU A 49 -10.32 -7.07 -27.92
N ASN A 50 -9.46 -8.09 -27.73
CA ASN A 50 -8.97 -8.91 -28.82
C ASN A 50 -10.10 -9.68 -29.51
N TYR A 51 -11.00 -10.25 -28.72
CA TYR A 51 -12.14 -11.02 -29.23
C TYR A 51 -13.16 -10.13 -29.96
N THR A 52 -13.48 -8.96 -29.40
CA THR A 52 -14.49 -8.03 -29.97
C THR A 52 -13.95 -7.10 -31.05
N LYS A 53 -12.63 -7.16 -31.33
CA LYS A 53 -11.89 -6.39 -32.34
C LYS A 53 -12.60 -6.30 -33.69
N PHE A 54 -13.14 -7.42 -34.17
CA PHE A 54 -13.66 -7.53 -35.53
C PHE A 54 -15.19 -7.42 -35.64
N ASP A 55 -15.92 -7.66 -34.55
CA ASP A 55 -17.39 -7.74 -34.55
C ASP A 55 -18.08 -6.40 -34.30
N LYS A 56 -17.48 -5.50 -33.52
CA LYS A 56 -18.18 -4.30 -33.02
C LYS A 56 -17.59 -2.96 -33.46
N GLY A 57 -16.59 -2.95 -34.35
CA GLY A 57 -15.99 -1.70 -34.85
C GLY A 57 -15.30 -0.84 -33.77
N VAL A 58 -14.99 -1.42 -32.60
CA VAL A 58 -14.29 -0.76 -31.48
C VAL A 58 -12.87 -0.32 -31.91
N VAL A 59 -12.32 -0.98 -32.93
CA VAL A 59 -11.07 -0.63 -33.58
C VAL A 59 -11.44 -0.10 -34.97
N PHE A 60 -11.16 1.19 -35.24
CA PHE A 60 -11.32 1.77 -36.57
C PHE A 60 -10.54 0.90 -37.57
N ARG A 61 -11.24 0.25 -38.50
CA ARG A 61 -10.59 -0.22 -39.73
C ARG A 61 -10.18 1.04 -40.48
N LEU A 62 -8.92 1.14 -40.91
CA LEU A 62 -8.59 2.17 -41.90
C LEU A 62 -9.56 1.96 -43.08
N ARG A 63 -10.13 3.06 -43.58
CA ARG A 63 -11.13 3.03 -44.65
C ARG A 63 -10.49 2.40 -45.89
N ASN A 64 -10.82 1.15 -46.17
CA ASN A 64 -10.40 0.45 -47.40
C ASN A 64 -11.40 0.69 -48.55
N ASP A 65 -12.49 1.43 -48.30
CA ASP A 65 -13.45 1.78 -49.34
C ASP A 65 -12.81 2.81 -50.29
N PRO A 66 -13.01 2.68 -51.61
CA PRO A 66 -12.45 3.62 -52.57
C PRO A 66 -13.00 5.02 -52.34
N ILE A 67 -12.13 6.02 -52.40
CA ILE A 67 -12.55 7.42 -52.34
C ILE A 67 -12.96 7.85 -53.76
N LYS A 68 -14.17 8.39 -53.88
CA LYS A 68 -14.65 9.05 -55.10
C LYS A 68 -13.98 10.41 -55.21
N VAL A 69 -13.14 10.59 -56.23
CA VAL A 69 -12.54 11.89 -56.56
C VAL A 69 -13.04 12.37 -57.91
N TYR A 70 -13.17 13.69 -58.05
CA TYR A 70 -13.56 14.34 -59.29
C TYR A 70 -12.30 14.88 -59.97
N GLN A 71 -11.88 14.24 -61.07
CA GLN A 71 -10.76 14.71 -61.86
C GLN A 71 -11.26 15.51 -63.07
N LYS A 72 -10.63 16.66 -63.33
CA LYS A 72 -10.94 17.48 -64.51
C LYS A 72 -10.50 16.74 -65.78
N GLY A 73 -11.45 16.38 -66.62
CA GLY A 73 -11.26 15.80 -67.95
C GLY A 73 -11.87 16.70 -69.03
N PHE A 74 -11.58 16.38 -70.29
CA PHE A 74 -12.09 17.10 -71.46
C PHE A 74 -12.95 16.12 -72.26
N GLU A 75 -14.17 16.54 -72.60
CA GLU A 75 -15.07 15.76 -73.45
C GLU A 75 -15.37 16.60 -74.69
N ASP A 76 -15.05 16.05 -75.86
CA ASP A 76 -15.31 16.72 -77.14
C ASP A 76 -16.77 16.45 -77.54
N HIS A 77 -17.56 17.52 -77.65
CA HIS A 77 -18.92 17.47 -78.17
C HIS A 77 -19.01 18.40 -79.37
N ASN A 78 -19.06 17.82 -80.58
CA ASN A 78 -19.12 18.53 -81.85
C ASN A 78 -17.95 19.51 -82.11
N GLY A 79 -16.72 19.15 -81.74
CA GLY A 79 -15.51 19.95 -82.01
C GLY A 79 -15.29 21.09 -81.02
N VAL A 80 -16.01 21.09 -79.89
CA VAL A 80 -15.84 22.07 -78.80
C VAL A 80 -15.51 21.31 -77.52
N GLU A 81 -14.26 21.45 -77.07
CA GLU A 81 -13.82 20.86 -75.80
C GLU A 81 -14.55 21.53 -74.63
N ARG A 82 -15.26 20.73 -73.84
CA ARG A 82 -15.87 21.18 -72.59
C ARG A 82 -15.19 20.51 -71.41
N GLU A 83 -14.92 21.29 -70.38
CA GLU A 83 -14.40 20.79 -69.12
C GLU A 83 -15.47 19.98 -68.40
N LYS A 84 -15.18 18.71 -68.10
CA LYS A 84 -16.08 17.82 -67.37
C LYS A 84 -15.34 17.16 -66.22
N PHE A 85 -15.92 17.23 -65.04
CA PHE A 85 -15.41 16.49 -63.89
C PHE A 85 -15.85 15.04 -63.99
N VAL A 86 -14.90 14.14 -64.18
CA VAL A 86 -15.15 12.69 -64.26
C VAL A 86 -14.93 12.09 -62.87
N GLU A 87 -15.94 11.41 -62.35
CA GLU A 87 -15.87 10.66 -61.10
C GLU A 87 -14.96 9.45 -61.29
N ARG A 88 -13.93 9.32 -60.46
CA ARG A 88 -13.05 8.15 -60.40
C ARG A 88 -12.96 7.64 -58.98
N GLU A 89 -13.07 6.33 -58.84
CA GLU A 89 -12.84 5.62 -57.59
C GLU A 89 -11.34 5.32 -57.47
N ILE A 90 -10.67 5.91 -56.48
CA ILE A 90 -9.26 5.64 -56.19
C ILE A 90 -9.20 4.82 -54.90
N PHE A 91 -8.58 3.64 -55.00
CA PHE A 91 -8.16 2.88 -53.82
C PHE A 91 -6.94 3.56 -53.21
N LEU A 92 -6.97 3.86 -51.91
CA LEU A 92 -5.74 4.30 -51.24
C LEU A 92 -4.67 3.21 -51.39
N PRO A 93 -3.38 3.58 -51.46
CA PRO A 93 -2.30 2.60 -51.45
C PRO A 93 -2.53 1.61 -50.30
N ASP A 94 -2.31 0.32 -50.57
CA ASP A 94 -2.42 -0.73 -49.56
C ASP A 94 -1.34 -0.46 -48.50
N TYR A 95 -1.69 0.33 -47.48
CA TYR A 95 -0.77 0.65 -46.39
C TYR A 95 -0.45 -0.68 -45.73
N ASP A 96 0.82 -1.10 -45.73
CA ASP A 96 1.29 -2.31 -45.05
C ASP A 96 0.82 -2.27 -43.58
N HIS A 97 -0.34 -2.89 -43.30
CA HIS A 97 -1.07 -2.81 -42.03
C HIS A 97 -0.39 -3.63 -40.94
N LYS A 98 0.93 -3.83 -41.01
CA LYS A 98 1.74 -4.57 -40.02
C LYS A 98 1.56 -4.06 -38.60
N LEU A 99 1.09 -2.83 -38.41
CA LEU A 99 0.77 -2.25 -37.11
C LEU A 99 -0.76 -2.07 -36.97
N ASP A 100 -1.44 -3.15 -36.61
CA ASP A 100 -2.85 -3.13 -36.20
C ASP A 100 -3.00 -2.21 -34.97
N MET A 101 -4.00 -1.31 -34.95
CA MET A 101 -4.20 -0.36 -33.85
C MET A 101 -4.31 -1.06 -32.49
N PHE A 102 -4.83 -2.30 -32.48
CA PHE A 102 -4.83 -3.18 -31.31
C PHE A 102 -3.40 -3.42 -30.78
N THR A 103 -2.43 -3.69 -31.65
CA THR A 103 -1.03 -3.93 -31.25
C THR A 103 -0.35 -2.69 -30.64
N ILE A 104 -0.76 -1.50 -31.07
CA ILE A 104 -0.28 -0.23 -30.52
C ILE A 104 -0.88 0.00 -29.13
N GLN A 105 -2.20 -0.18 -28.99
CA GLN A 105 -2.92 0.04 -27.72
C GLN A 105 -2.54 -1.00 -26.66
N VAL A 106 -2.38 -2.28 -27.02
CA VAL A 106 -1.99 -3.36 -26.10
C VAL A 106 -0.64 -3.07 -25.46
N LYS A 107 0.35 -2.60 -26.24
CA LYS A 107 1.66 -2.22 -25.70
C LYS A 107 1.54 -1.09 -24.67
N GLY A 108 0.73 -0.07 -24.96
CA GLY A 108 0.47 1.03 -24.02
C GLY A 108 -0.24 0.57 -22.74
N ILE A 109 -1.27 -0.28 -22.86
CA ILE A 109 -2.00 -0.85 -21.72
C ILE A 109 -1.06 -1.70 -20.85
N LEU A 110 -0.25 -2.58 -21.46
CA LEU A 110 0.71 -3.41 -20.73
C LEU A 110 1.77 -2.57 -20.03
N PHE A 111 2.30 -1.54 -20.69
CA PHE A 111 3.27 -0.62 -20.09
C PHE A 111 2.68 0.11 -18.88
N LEU A 112 1.48 0.70 -19.03
CA LEU A 112 0.81 1.40 -17.94
C LEU A 112 0.43 0.46 -16.79
N SER A 113 0.02 -0.77 -17.11
CA SER A 113 -0.30 -1.80 -16.11
C SER A 113 0.94 -2.22 -15.33
N CYS A 114 2.08 -2.38 -16.00
CA CYS A 114 3.36 -2.67 -15.36
C CYS A 114 3.80 -1.52 -14.44
N LEU A 115 3.67 -0.27 -14.91
CA LEU A 115 3.96 0.92 -14.10
C LEU A 115 3.07 0.99 -12.86
N PHE A 116 1.77 0.77 -13.03
CA PHE A 116 0.80 0.75 -11.94
C PHE A 116 1.14 -0.33 -10.92
N LEU A 117 1.42 -1.56 -11.37
CA LEU A 117 1.84 -2.68 -10.51
C LEU A 117 3.11 -2.37 -9.72
N GLY A 118 4.10 -1.77 -10.38
CA GLY A 118 5.33 -1.32 -9.72
C GLY A 118 5.02 -0.31 -8.62
N MET A 119 4.24 0.73 -8.94
CA MET A 119 3.83 1.75 -7.97
C MET A 119 3.04 1.16 -6.79
N THR A 120 2.05 0.30 -7.04
CA THR A 120 1.25 -0.33 -5.99
C THR A 120 2.09 -1.26 -5.11
N THR A 121 3.04 -1.98 -5.69
CA THR A 121 3.93 -2.88 -4.93
C THR A 121 4.83 -2.07 -4.01
N ILE A 122 5.47 -1.02 -4.52
CA ILE A 122 6.31 -0.12 -3.73
C ILE A 122 5.49 0.51 -2.59
N PHE A 123 4.29 1.02 -2.90
CA PHE A 123 3.39 1.60 -1.91
C PHE A 123 3.00 0.60 -0.83
N THR A 124 2.64 -0.63 -1.21
CA THR A 124 2.26 -1.71 -0.29
C THR A 124 3.39 -2.06 0.67
N ILE A 125 4.63 -2.18 0.16
CA ILE A 125 5.80 -2.46 0.98
C ILE A 125 6.03 -1.34 1.99
N ILE A 126 6.08 -0.09 1.53
CA ILE A 126 6.30 1.08 2.39
C ILE A 126 5.22 1.16 3.47
N TYR A 127 3.94 1.01 3.09
CA TYR A 127 2.83 1.11 4.01
C TYR A 127 2.80 -0.04 5.03
N SER A 128 3.12 -1.27 4.60
CA SER A 128 3.27 -2.43 5.50
C SER A 128 4.30 -2.16 6.61
N HIS A 129 5.43 -1.51 6.26
CA HIS A 129 6.45 -1.16 7.25
C HIS A 129 5.96 -0.14 8.28
N LYS A 130 5.20 0.88 7.85
CA LYS A 130 4.59 1.89 8.76
C LYS A 130 3.62 1.29 9.77
N MET A 131 3.10 0.09 9.51
CA MET A 131 2.16 -0.62 10.39
C MET A 131 2.85 -1.67 11.27
N ALA A 132 3.78 -2.45 10.69
CA ALA A 132 4.38 -3.62 11.33
C ALA A 132 5.25 -3.28 12.56
N GLY A 133 6.01 -2.18 12.50
CA GLY A 133 6.84 -1.74 13.62
C GLY A 133 5.99 -1.35 14.86
N PRO A 134 5.04 -0.42 14.72
CA PRO A 134 4.17 -0.01 15.81
C PRO A 134 3.35 -1.15 16.41
N ILE A 135 2.77 -2.03 15.58
CA ILE A 135 1.94 -3.14 16.07
C ILE A 135 2.76 -4.15 16.87
N TYR A 136 3.99 -4.44 16.45
CA TYR A 136 4.90 -5.31 17.18
C TYR A 136 5.23 -4.72 18.56
N ASN A 137 5.55 -3.42 18.60
CA ASN A 137 5.84 -2.73 19.86
C ASN A 137 4.62 -2.77 20.80
N ILE A 138 3.42 -2.45 20.30
CA ILE A 138 2.18 -2.53 21.09
C ILE A 138 1.98 -3.95 21.65
N LYS A 139 2.06 -4.99 20.81
CA LYS A 139 1.89 -6.38 21.23
C LYS A 139 2.90 -6.76 22.33
N ASN A 140 4.16 -6.37 22.15
CA ASN A 140 5.22 -6.68 23.11
C ASN A 140 4.99 -5.97 24.46
N GLN A 141 4.58 -4.69 24.45
CA GLN A 141 4.27 -3.94 25.67
C GLN A 141 3.05 -4.54 26.39
N LEU A 142 2.00 -4.89 25.65
CA LEU A 142 0.82 -5.55 26.22
C LEU A 142 1.15 -6.93 26.81
N ARG A 143 2.05 -7.70 26.18
CA ARG A 143 2.50 -9.00 26.69
C ARG A 143 3.25 -8.85 28.02
N LYS A 144 4.14 -7.86 28.13
CA LYS A 144 4.85 -7.54 29.39
C LYS A 144 3.88 -7.14 30.50
N LEU A 145 2.92 -6.27 30.17
CA LEU A 145 1.85 -5.88 31.08
C LEU A 145 1.02 -7.08 31.55
N ALA A 146 0.68 -7.99 30.65
CA ALA A 146 -0.07 -9.21 30.98
C ALA A 146 0.74 -10.16 31.88
N ALA A 147 2.08 -10.18 31.73
CA ALA A 147 2.98 -10.94 32.60
C ALA A 147 3.17 -10.30 34.00
N GLY A 148 2.55 -9.15 34.26
CA GLY A 148 2.70 -8.41 35.51
C GLY A 148 4.00 -7.60 35.61
N GLU A 149 4.78 -7.54 34.53
CA GLU A 149 5.93 -6.66 34.45
C GLU A 149 5.46 -5.20 34.35
N GLU A 150 6.12 -4.31 35.07
CA GLU A 150 5.82 -2.89 34.95
C GLU A 150 6.20 -2.40 33.55
N PRO A 151 5.33 -1.63 32.87
CA PRO A 151 5.72 -0.99 31.63
C PRO A 151 6.84 0.00 31.96
N ALA A 152 8.05 -0.26 31.47
CA ALA A 152 9.20 0.59 31.77
C ALA A 152 8.98 2.05 31.31
N ARG A 153 8.14 2.28 30.27
CA ARG A 153 7.81 3.60 29.69
C ARG A 153 6.44 3.58 28.97
N LYS A 154 5.85 4.76 28.73
CA LYS A 154 4.66 4.94 27.86
C LYS A 154 4.93 4.36 26.45
N ILE A 155 3.92 3.71 25.86
CA ILE A 155 3.97 3.19 24.49
C ILE A 155 4.05 4.38 23.54
N LYS A 156 5.19 4.59 22.88
CA LYS A 156 5.38 5.67 21.90
C LYS A 156 5.53 5.08 20.51
N ILE A 157 4.81 5.67 19.55
CA ILE A 157 4.91 5.38 18.12
C ILE A 157 5.63 6.55 17.44
N ARG A 158 6.36 6.28 16.35
CA ARG A 158 7.07 7.30 15.58
C ARG A 158 6.06 8.21 14.87
N LYS A 159 6.38 9.51 14.77
CA LYS A 159 5.57 10.46 13.99
C LYS A 159 5.48 10.00 12.53
N GLY A 160 4.26 9.87 12.04
CA GLY A 160 3.95 9.45 10.67
C GLY A 160 3.60 7.98 10.53
N ASP A 161 3.87 7.14 11.53
CA ASP A 161 3.45 5.73 11.54
C ASP A 161 1.98 5.60 11.94
N GLU A 162 1.40 4.44 11.61
CA GLU A 162 0.01 4.12 11.93
C GLU A 162 -0.18 3.81 13.43
N PHE A 163 -1.44 3.81 13.88
CA PHE A 163 -1.86 3.43 15.25
C PHE A 163 -1.46 4.40 16.38
N GLN A 164 -1.11 5.66 16.09
CA GLN A 164 -0.77 6.65 17.12
C GLN A 164 -1.90 6.82 18.15
N GLU A 165 -3.14 6.99 17.68
CA GLU A 165 -4.32 7.12 18.54
C GLU A 165 -4.55 5.87 19.41
N LEU A 166 -4.32 4.68 18.86
CA LEU A 166 -4.40 3.43 19.61
C LEU A 166 -3.33 3.39 20.73
N ALA A 167 -2.10 3.81 20.45
CA ALA A 167 -1.08 3.89 21.48
C ALA A 167 -1.41 4.91 22.57
N ASP A 168 -1.96 6.06 22.19
CA ASP A 168 -2.40 7.09 23.14
C ASP A 168 -3.53 6.58 24.04
N LEU A 169 -4.53 5.92 23.47
CA LEU A 169 -5.62 5.30 24.21
C LEU A 169 -5.10 4.21 25.16
N LEU A 170 -4.18 3.35 24.70
CA LEU A 170 -3.55 2.35 25.55
C LEU A 170 -2.78 2.99 26.71
N ASN A 171 -2.05 4.08 26.47
CA ASN A 171 -1.36 4.82 27.52
C ASN A 171 -2.33 5.39 28.55
N GLN A 172 -3.46 5.96 28.10
CA GLN A 172 -4.51 6.47 29.01
C GLN A 172 -5.10 5.35 29.88
N VAL A 173 -5.35 4.18 29.31
CA VAL A 173 -5.87 3.01 30.05
C VAL A 173 -4.86 2.52 31.09
N ILE A 174 -3.58 2.40 30.71
CA ILE A 174 -2.50 1.99 31.62
C ILE A 174 -2.40 2.98 32.78
N GLU A 175 -2.37 4.28 32.49
CA GLU A 175 -2.28 5.34 33.50
C GLU A 175 -3.50 5.33 34.43
N THR A 176 -4.71 5.21 33.88
CA THR A 176 -5.95 5.28 34.66
C THR A 176 -6.24 4.01 35.46
N ARG A 177 -5.88 2.82 34.97
CA ARG A 177 -6.31 1.54 35.59
C ARG A 177 -5.18 0.79 36.30
N ILE A 178 -3.93 0.98 35.89
CA ILE A 178 -2.79 0.28 36.49
C ILE A 178 -2.14 1.16 37.56
N ASN A 179 -1.82 2.41 37.25
CA ASN A 179 -1.19 3.30 38.22
C ASN A 179 -2.13 3.66 39.38
N ASN A 180 -3.41 3.97 39.11
CA ASN A 180 -4.39 4.23 40.18
C ASN A 180 -4.58 3.05 41.13
N ARG A 181 -4.53 1.80 40.64
CA ARG A 181 -4.61 0.62 41.51
C ARG A 181 -3.40 0.53 42.45
N LYS A 182 -2.20 0.82 41.96
CA LYS A 182 -0.99 0.86 42.81
C LYS A 182 -1.06 1.96 43.86
N THR A 183 -1.45 3.17 43.48
CA THR A 183 -1.58 4.30 44.43
C THR A 183 -2.58 3.97 45.53
N LYS A 184 -3.73 3.40 45.16
CA LYS A 184 -4.75 2.97 46.13
C LYS A 184 -4.22 1.85 47.04
N PHE A 185 -3.55 0.84 46.48
CA PHE A 185 -2.98 -0.27 47.26
C PHE A 185 -1.88 0.19 48.23
N PHE A 186 -0.99 1.08 47.78
CA PHE A 186 0.04 1.66 48.64
C PHE A 186 -0.57 2.49 49.77
N SER A 187 -1.57 3.34 49.46
CA SER A 187 -2.28 4.12 50.48
C SER A 187 -2.96 3.24 51.55
N LEU A 188 -3.55 2.11 51.13
CA LEU A 188 -4.15 1.11 52.03
C LEU A 188 -3.08 0.44 52.90
N LYS A 189 -1.94 0.06 52.32
CA LYS A 189 -0.82 -0.57 53.05
C LYS A 189 -0.24 0.38 54.11
N VAL A 190 -0.05 1.65 53.77
CA VAL A 190 0.43 2.69 54.70
C VAL A 190 -0.56 2.91 55.84
N ARG A 191 -1.87 3.04 55.53
CA ARG A 191 -2.92 3.14 56.56
C ARG A 191 -2.92 1.95 57.51
N LYS A 192 -2.83 0.73 56.99
CA LYS A 192 -2.79 -0.50 57.80
C LYS A 192 -1.56 -0.53 58.72
N LEU A 193 -0.39 -0.17 58.21
CA LEU A 193 0.86 -0.11 59.00
C LEU A 193 0.79 0.96 60.10
N SER A 194 0.22 2.13 59.80
CA SER A 194 0.00 3.19 60.79
C SER A 194 -0.96 2.73 61.89
N PHE A 195 -2.07 2.08 61.52
CA PHE A 195 -3.03 1.53 62.48
C PHE A 195 -2.41 0.48 63.40
N ILE A 196 -1.64 -0.48 62.85
CA ILE A 196 -0.92 -1.49 63.64
C ILE A 196 0.05 -0.81 64.64
N ARG A 197 0.74 0.25 64.21
CA ARG A 197 1.68 0.97 65.07
C ARG A 197 0.97 1.70 66.21
N VAL A 198 -0.22 2.25 65.98
CA VAL A 198 -1.05 2.87 67.02
C VAL A 198 -1.53 1.83 68.02
N VAL A 199 -2.10 0.71 67.56
CA VAL A 199 -2.59 -0.37 68.44
C VAL A 199 -1.46 -0.95 69.30
N LYS A 200 -0.27 -1.16 68.72
CA LYS A 200 0.90 -1.65 69.46
C LYS A 200 1.38 -0.67 70.54
N LYS A 201 1.21 0.64 70.31
CA LYS A 201 1.54 1.68 71.30
C LYS A 201 0.55 1.68 72.48
N PHE A 202 -0.73 1.47 72.22
CA PHE A 202 -1.75 1.32 73.28
C PHE A 202 -1.47 0.08 74.12
N HIS A 203 -1.27 -1.08 73.48
CA HIS A 203 -1.07 -2.33 74.22
C HIS A 203 0.21 -2.38 75.07
N ASN A 204 1.28 -1.67 74.65
CA ASN A 204 2.52 -1.55 75.43
C ASN A 204 2.47 -0.44 76.49
N GLY A 205 1.55 0.52 76.38
CA GLY A 205 1.36 1.58 77.38
C GLY A 205 0.66 1.07 78.65
N ASP A 206 -0.16 0.03 78.53
CA ASP A 206 -0.88 -0.59 79.65
C ASP A 206 -0.02 -1.56 80.48
N SER A 207 1.23 -1.85 80.08
CA SER A 207 2.17 -2.70 80.83
C SER A 207 3.17 -1.92 81.69
N GLN A 208 3.06 -0.59 81.78
CA GLN A 208 3.98 0.29 82.53
C GLN A 208 3.30 1.03 83.69
N ASN A 209 2.04 0.71 84.01
CA ASN A 209 1.31 1.23 85.17
C ASN A 209 0.84 0.09 86.08
#